data_AF-A0A146KSJ0-F1
#
_entry.id   AF-A0A146KSJ0-F1
#
_cell.length_a   1.000
_cell.length_b   1.000
_cell.length_c   1.000
_cell.angle_alpha   90.00
_cell.angle_beta   90.00
_cell.angle_gamma   90.00
#
_symmetry.space_group_name_H-M   'P 1'
#
loop_
_entity.id
_entity.type
_entity.pdbx_description
1 polymer ?
#
loop_
_entity_poly.entity_id
_entity_poly.type
_entity_poly.pdbx_seq_one_letter_code
_entity_poly.pdbx_strand_id
1 'polypeptide(L)'
;MLASIARKMVCLTQVGSGVRLKHTIYALSSGFGKCGVAVIRISGPEARVALTRMCKRLPLPRQAVLKKIKDPETDEILDHGLVLWFPGPASFTGEDCCELQV
;
A
#
# COMPACT_ATOMS: atom_id res chain seq x y z
N MET A 1 -9.99 9.54 2.40
CA MET A 1 -9.28 8.28 2.14
C MET A 1 -7.90 8.46 1.49
N LEU A 2 -7.77 8.80 0.21
CA LEU A 2 -6.46 8.93 -0.48
C LEU A 2 -5.44 9.79 0.29
N ALA A 3 -5.87 10.96 0.77
CA ALA A 3 -5.04 11.83 1.60
C ALA A 3 -4.71 11.22 2.99
N SER A 4 -5.61 10.44 3.59
CA SER A 4 -5.33 9.72 4.85
C SER A 4 -4.32 8.60 4.62
N ILE A 5 -4.52 7.78 3.58
CA ILE A 5 -3.60 6.71 3.19
C ILE A 5 -2.22 7.30 2.91
N ALA A 6 -2.17 8.38 2.11
CA ALA A 6 -0.95 9.10 1.78
C ALA A 6 -0.19 9.59 3.02
N ARG A 7 -0.86 10.29 3.94
CA ARG A 7 -0.25 10.77 5.19
C ARG A 7 0.29 9.62 6.06
N LYS A 8 -0.46 8.52 6.15
CA LYS A 8 -0.09 7.38 7.00
C LYS A 8 1.04 6.56 6.41
N MET A 9 1.11 6.44 5.09
CA MET A 9 2.22 5.79 4.40
C MET A 9 3.56 6.52 4.58
N VAL A 10 3.54 7.86 4.69
CA VAL A 10 4.75 8.64 5.01
C VAL A 10 5.25 8.31 6.42
N CYS A 11 4.36 8.17 7.40
CA CYS A 11 4.72 7.78 8.78
C CYS A 11 5.34 6.37 8.84
N LEU A 12 4.83 5.45 8.01
CA LEU A 12 5.26 4.05 7.99
C LEU A 12 6.64 3.79 7.36
N THR A 13 7.19 4.76 6.62
CA THR A 13 8.41 4.57 5.80
C THR A 13 9.67 5.24 6.39
N GLN A 14 9.56 5.89 7.55
CA GLN A 14 10.69 6.56 8.20
C GLN A 14 11.40 5.63 9.21
N VAL A 15 12.31 4.78 8.73
CA VAL A 15 13.32 4.12 9.58
C VAL A 15 14.70 4.37 8.96
N GLY A 16 15.55 5.13 9.66
CA GLY A 16 16.86 5.54 9.19
C GLY A 16 17.96 4.49 9.42
N SER A 17 18.83 4.30 8.42
CA SER A 17 20.23 3.85 8.56
C SER A 17 20.98 4.14 7.24
N GLY A 18 22.22 4.63 7.31
CA GLY A 18 23.02 5.20 6.21
C GLY A 18 23.51 4.24 5.12
N VAL A 19 22.61 3.54 4.45
CA VAL A 19 22.82 2.93 3.13
C VAL A 19 21.88 3.65 2.16
N ARG A 20 22.24 3.79 0.88
CA ARG A 20 21.32 4.32 -0.15
C ARG A 20 20.21 3.29 -0.41
N LEU A 21 19.39 3.05 0.61
CA LEU A 21 18.24 2.16 0.60
C LEU A 21 17.19 2.83 -0.26
N LYS A 22 16.71 2.11 -1.27
CA LYS A 22 15.62 2.61 -2.12
C LYS A 22 14.41 2.90 -1.23
N HIS A 23 13.92 4.13 -1.29
CA HIS A 23 12.76 4.55 -0.54
C HIS A 23 11.51 3.82 -1.02
N THR A 24 10.59 3.53 -0.11
CA THR A 24 9.26 3.05 -0.49
C THR A 24 8.42 4.23 -0.94
N ILE A 25 7.88 4.13 -2.15
CA ILE A 25 7.06 5.16 -2.79
C ILE A 25 5.61 4.70 -2.89
N TYR A 26 4.71 5.67 -3.05
CA TYR A 26 3.32 5.40 -3.33
C TYR A 26 2.71 6.46 -4.24
N ALA A 27 1.69 6.07 -4.99
CA ALA A 27 0.98 6.98 -5.86
C ALA A 27 -0.45 6.50 -6.16
N LEU A 28 -1.33 7.45 -6.45
CA LEU A 28 -2.56 7.17 -7.18
C LEU A 28 -2.18 6.68 -8.59
N SER A 29 -2.64 5.49 -8.95
CA SER A 29 -2.38 4.82 -10.22
C SER A 29 -3.58 4.84 -11.18
N SER A 30 -4.73 5.36 -10.74
CA SER A 30 -5.92 5.60 -11.56
C SER A 30 -6.05 7.08 -11.96
N GLY A 31 -7.05 7.39 -12.79
CA GLY A 31 -7.36 8.77 -13.17
C GLY A 31 -7.69 9.67 -11.96
N PHE A 32 -7.30 10.93 -12.03
CA PHE A 32 -7.59 11.92 -10.99
C PHE A 32 -9.07 12.34 -11.02
N GLY A 33 -9.66 12.60 -9.85
CA GLY A 33 -11.05 13.05 -9.71
C GLY A 33 -12.04 11.92 -9.48
N LYS A 34 -13.30 12.12 -9.89
CA LYS A 34 -14.37 11.12 -9.70
C LYS A 34 -14.13 9.93 -10.63
N CYS A 35 -13.86 8.77 -10.05
CA CYS A 35 -13.67 7.50 -10.75
C CYS A 35 -14.48 6.41 -10.04
N GLY A 36 -14.86 5.36 -10.78
CA GLY A 36 -15.57 4.22 -10.19
C GLY A 36 -14.69 3.38 -9.25
N VAL A 37 -13.37 3.41 -9.45
CA VAL A 37 -12.37 2.76 -8.60
C VAL A 37 -11.09 3.60 -8.63
N ALA A 38 -10.50 3.84 -7.47
CA ALA A 38 -9.17 4.38 -7.29
C ALA A 38 -8.17 3.27 -6.96
N VAL A 39 -7.05 3.24 -7.67
CA VAL A 39 -5.96 2.28 -7.41
C VAL A 39 -4.80 3.03 -6.78
N ILE A 40 -4.40 2.65 -5.57
CA ILE A 40 -3.22 3.19 -4.90
C ILE A 40 -2.15 2.11 -4.90
N ARG A 41 -1.01 2.40 -5.52
CA ARG A 41 0.13 1.47 -5.56
C ARG A 41 1.19 1.92 -4.58
N ILE A 42 1.79 0.94 -3.92
CA ILE A 42 2.92 1.08 -3.01
C ILE A 42 4.05 0.21 -3.56
N SER A 43 5.28 0.73 -3.66
CA SER A 43 6.45 -0.02 -4.15
C SER A 43 7.67 0.28 -3.30
N GLY A 44 8.42 -0.76 -2.92
CA GLY A 44 9.68 -0.64 -2.22
C GLY A 44 9.78 -1.57 -1.00
N PRO A 45 10.89 -1.52 -0.25
CA PRO A 45 11.19 -2.47 0.82
C PRO A 45 10.14 -2.50 1.96
N GLU A 46 9.45 -1.39 2.21
CA GLU A 46 8.44 -1.27 3.26
C GLU A 46 7.01 -1.54 2.77
N ALA A 47 6.80 -1.88 1.49
CA ALA A 47 5.46 -2.13 0.94
C ALA A 47 4.74 -3.26 1.69
N ARG A 48 5.48 -4.32 2.04
CA ARG A 48 4.98 -5.45 2.84
C ARG A 48 4.52 -5.00 4.22
N VAL A 49 5.34 -4.20 4.90
CA VAL A 49 5.08 -3.71 6.25
C VAL A 49 3.87 -2.80 6.24
N ALA A 50 3.80 -1.86 5.30
CA ALA A 50 2.68 -0.96 5.14
C ALA A 50 1.36 -1.71 4.92
N LEU A 51 1.34 -2.67 3.98
CA LEU A 51 0.14 -3.47 3.72
C LEU A 51 -0.29 -4.29 4.94
N THR A 52 0.66 -4.89 5.64
CA THR A 52 0.39 -5.70 6.83
C THR A 52 -0.19 -4.85 7.96
N ARG A 53 0.34 -3.65 8.21
CA ARG A 53 -0.17 -2.75 9.26
C ARG A 53 -1.58 -2.23 8.94
N MET A 54 -1.87 -1.95 7.68
CA MET A 54 -3.18 -1.43 7.27
C MET A 54 -4.27 -2.52 7.15
N CYS A 55 -3.89 -3.75 6.78
CA CYS A 55 -4.85 -4.84 6.47
C CYS A 55 -4.74 -6.06 7.41
N LYS A 56 -3.90 -5.99 8.46
CA LYS A 56 -3.55 -7.03 9.45
C LYS A 56 -2.83 -8.26 8.89
N ARG A 57 -3.21 -8.73 7.70
CA ARG A 57 -2.62 -9.91 7.05
C ARG A 57 -2.52 -9.70 5.54
N LEU A 58 -1.37 -10.09 4.99
CA LEU A 58 -1.10 -10.10 3.56
C LEU A 58 -2.02 -11.09 2.82
N PRO A 59 -2.57 -10.70 1.66
CA PRO A 59 -3.12 -11.64 0.69
C PRO A 59 -2.08 -12.66 0.23
N LEU A 60 -2.54 -13.78 -0.34
CA LEU A 60 -1.65 -14.62 -1.14
C LEU A 60 -1.13 -13.80 -2.34
N PRO A 61 0.12 -14.01 -2.78
CA PRO A 61 0.68 -13.32 -3.93
C PRO A 61 -0.27 -13.39 -5.14
N ARG A 62 -0.55 -12.23 -5.74
CA ARG A 62 -1.38 -12.06 -6.94
C ARG A 62 -2.83 -12.53 -6.77
N GLN A 63 -3.34 -12.58 -5.54
CA GLN A 63 -4.76 -12.81 -5.26
C GLN A 63 -5.40 -11.53 -4.72
N ALA A 64 -6.47 -11.10 -5.36
CA ALA A 64 -7.30 -10.01 -4.86
C ALA A 64 -8.20 -10.52 -3.75
N VAL A 65 -8.19 -9.85 -2.59
CA VAL A 65 -9.06 -10.17 -1.46
C VAL A 65 -9.70 -8.91 -0.93
N LEU A 66 -10.99 -9.00 -0.58
CA LEU A 66 -11.70 -7.91 0.08
C LEU A 66 -11.19 -7.76 1.53
N LYS A 67 -10.77 -6.56 1.91
CA LYS A 67 -10.24 -6.25 3.24
C LYS A 67 -10.79 -4.93 3.74
N LYS A 68 -10.89 -4.83 5.07
CA LYS A 68 -10.98 -3.54 5.76
C LYS A 68 -9.58 -2.93 5.76
N ILE A 69 -9.44 -1.79 5.12
CA ILE A 69 -8.22 -0.97 5.13
C ILE A 69 -8.34 -0.05 6.32
N LYS A 70 -7.39 -0.12 7.25
CA LYS A 70 -7.44 0.60 8.52
C LYS A 70 -6.29 1.58 8.67
N ASP A 71 -6.53 2.59 9.47
CA ASP A 71 -5.48 3.46 9.97
C ASP A 71 -4.55 2.64 10.88
N PRO A 72 -3.24 2.59 10.59
CA PRO A 72 -2.28 1.76 11.32
C PRO A 72 -1.95 2.29 12.74
N GLU A 73 -2.41 3.49 13.10
CA GLU A 73 -2.22 4.10 14.42
C GLU A 73 -3.51 4.06 15.25
N THR A 74 -4.67 4.31 14.63
CA THR A 74 -5.96 4.41 15.36
C THR A 74 -6.86 3.18 15.23
N ASP A 75 -6.55 2.24 14.32
CA ASP A 75 -7.38 1.08 13.94
C ASP A 75 -8.75 1.45 13.32
N GLU A 76 -9.00 2.74 13.06
CA GLU A 76 -10.18 3.25 12.36
C GLU A 76 -10.26 2.68 10.94
N ILE A 77 -11.45 2.34 10.47
CA ILE A 77 -11.65 1.86 9.10
C ILE A 77 -11.60 3.05 8.15
N LEU A 78 -10.61 3.04 7.26
CA LEU A 78 -10.49 4.03 6.20
C LEU A 78 -11.38 3.70 5.01
N ASP A 79 -11.44 2.42 4.63
CA ASP A 79 -12.33 1.90 3.58
C ASP A 79 -12.44 0.35 3.58
N HIS A 80 -13.33 -0.18 2.76
CA HIS A 80 -13.41 -1.58 2.37
C HIS A 80 -13.00 -1.73 0.89
N GLY A 81 -11.80 -2.26 0.64
CA GLY A 81 -11.24 -2.34 -0.70
C GLY A 81 -10.71 -3.72 -1.07
N LEU A 82 -10.48 -3.92 -2.37
CA LEU A 82 -9.70 -5.06 -2.84
C LEU A 82 -8.21 -4.76 -2.62
N VAL A 83 -7.50 -5.73 -2.07
CA VAL A 83 -6.09 -5.61 -1.75
C VAL A 83 -5.31 -6.68 -2.47
N LEU A 84 -4.20 -6.30 -3.10
CA LEU A 84 -3.32 -7.18 -3.85
C LEU A 84 -1.88 -7.07 -3.35
N TRP A 85 -1.20 -8.22 -3.30
CA TRP A 85 0.21 -8.33 -2.94
C TRP A 85 1.03 -8.89 -4.10
N PHE A 86 2.10 -8.19 -4.46
CA PHE A 86 3.02 -8.54 -5.55
C PHE A 86 4.46 -8.58 -5.02
N PRO A 87 4.94 -9.76 -4.56
CA PRO A 87 6.33 -9.87 -4.14
C PRO A 87 7.26 -9.70 -5.35
N GLY A 88 8.39 -9.01 -5.15
CA GLY A 88 9.47 -8.95 -6.13
C GLY A 88 10.09 -10.34 -6.37
N PRO A 89 10.80 -10.57 -7.49
CA PRO A 89 11.08 -9.62 -8.58
C PRO A 89 9.97 -9.54 -9.64
N ALA A 90 8.95 -10.41 -9.56
CA ALA A 90 7.89 -10.50 -10.56
C ALA A 90 6.72 -9.56 -10.23
N SER A 91 7.04 -8.26 -10.16
CA SER A 91 6.15 -7.13 -9.94
C SER A 91 6.39 -6.05 -11.01
N PHE A 92 5.62 -4.95 -11.00
CA PHE A 92 5.76 -3.88 -11.99
C PHE A 92 7.11 -3.16 -11.94
N THR A 93 7.64 -2.88 -10.74
CA THR A 93 8.92 -2.18 -10.54
C THR A 93 10.11 -3.14 -10.36
N GLY A 94 9.85 -4.44 -10.27
CA GLY A 94 10.83 -5.44 -9.84
C GLY A 94 11.02 -5.51 -8.32
N GLU A 95 10.33 -4.66 -7.55
CA GLU A 95 10.39 -4.60 -6.08
C GLU A 95 9.11 -5.16 -5.46
N ASP A 96 9.10 -5.34 -4.16
CA ASP A 96 7.87 -5.60 -3.42
C ASP A 96 6.83 -4.50 -3.66
N CYS A 97 5.64 -4.89 -4.08
CA CYS A 97 4.55 -4.00 -4.47
C CYS A 97 3.23 -4.44 -3.88
N CYS A 98 2.34 -3.49 -3.59
CA CYS A 98 0.95 -3.78 -3.30
C CYS A 98 0.01 -2.74 -3.88
N GLU A 99 -1.25 -3.12 -4.01
CA GLU A 99 -2.31 -2.25 -4.50
C GLU A 99 -3.50 -2.27 -3.54
N LEU A 100 -4.06 -1.09 -3.30
CA LEU A 100 -5.34 -0.87 -2.66
C LEU A 100 -6.31 -0.34 -3.72
N GLN A 101 -7.37 -1.09 -4.00
CA GLN A 101 -8.41 -0.71 -4.96
C GLN A 101 -9.70 -0.42 -4.19
N VAL A 102 -10.16 0.83 -4.26
CA VAL A 102 -11.18 1.42 -3.40
C VAL A 102 -12.10 2.34 -4.19
#